data_AF-A0A9Q0VTT2-F1
#
_entry.id   AF-A0A9Q0VTT2-F1
#
_cell.length_a   1.000
_cell.length_b   1.000
_cell.length_c   1.000
_cell.angle_alpha   90.00
_cell.angle_beta   90.00
_cell.angle_gamma   90.00
#
_symmetry.space_group_name_H-M   'P 1'
#
loop_
_entity.id
_entity.type
_entity.pdbx_description
1 polymer ?
#
loop_
_entity_poly.entity_id
_entity_poly.type
_entity_poly.pdbx_seq_one_letter_code
_entity_poly.pdbx_strand_id
1 'polypeptide(L)' 'MTTETPFRPREKLIDHQKYFQSIHKHTYLKGPLDKVTSVAIPIAFRSYLTVSYWARDL' A
#
# COMPACT_ATOMS: atom_id res chain seq x y z
N MET A 1 -31.56 -20.60 5.85
CA MET A 1 -30.31 -19.84 5.69
C MET A 1 -29.16 -20.80 5.91
N THR A 2 -28.64 -21.41 4.84
CA THR A 2 -27.44 -22.25 4.88
C THR A 2 -26.22 -21.34 5.08
N THR A 3 -25.56 -21.41 6.22
CA THR A 3 -24.34 -20.65 6.50
C THR A 3 -23.16 -21.34 5.84
N GLU A 4 -22.81 -20.89 4.63
CA GLU A 4 -21.59 -21.34 3.96
C GLU A 4 -20.36 -20.91 4.76
N THR A 5 -19.40 -21.83 4.91
CA THR A 5 -18.14 -21.54 5.58
C THR A 5 -17.23 -20.75 4.64
N PRO A 6 -16.49 -19.75 5.14
CA PRO A 6 -15.61 -18.94 4.30
C PRO A 6 -14.49 -19.80 3.69
N PHE A 7 -14.06 -19.44 2.47
CA PHE A 7 -13.01 -20.13 1.71
C PHE A 7 -11.65 -20.22 2.42
N ARG A 8 -11.43 -19.40 3.45
CA ARG A 8 -10.21 -19.40 4.27
C ARG A 8 -10.57 -19.26 5.75
N PRO A 9 -9.84 -19.95 6.65
CA PRO A 9 -9.91 -19.69 8.09
C PRO A 9 -9.59 -18.23 8.40
N ARG A 10 -10.25 -17.68 9.43
CA ARG A 10 -10.11 -16.25 9.80
C ARG A 10 -8.89 -15.95 10.67
N GLU A 11 -8.16 -16.96 11.13
CA GLU A 11 -6.98 -16.80 12.00
C GLU A 11 -5.94 -15.85 11.40
N LYS A 12 -5.56 -16.07 10.13
CA LYS A 12 -4.62 -15.18 9.43
C LYS A 12 -5.13 -13.74 9.33
N LEU A 13 -6.43 -13.56 9.18
CA LEU A 13 -7.03 -12.23 9.08
C LEU A 13 -6.94 -11.49 10.43
N ILE A 14 -7.16 -12.21 11.53
CA ILE A 14 -7.00 -11.68 12.90
C ILE A 14 -5.53 -11.32 13.17
N ASP A 15 -4.58 -12.13 12.73
CA ASP A 15 -3.15 -11.84 12.89
C ASP A 15 -2.74 -10.58 12.12
N HIS A 16 -3.19 -10.44 10.88
CA HIS A 16 -2.97 -9.23 10.09
C HIS A 16 -3.64 -8.01 10.74
N GLN A 17 -4.84 -8.15 11.29
CA GLN A 17 -5.52 -7.07 12.01
C GLN A 17 -4.70 -6.61 13.22
N LYS A 18 -4.24 -7.53 14.07
CA LYS A 18 -3.38 -7.19 15.23
C LYS A 18 -2.12 -6.47 14.79
N TYR A 19 -1.44 -6.98 13.76
CA TYR A 19 -0.22 -6.38 13.21
C TYR A 19 -0.47 -4.94 12.73
N PHE A 20 -1.41 -4.72 11.80
CA PHE A 20 -1.65 -3.40 11.22
C PHE A 20 -2.34 -2.40 12.17
N GLN A 21 -3.06 -2.87 13.19
CA GLN A 21 -3.65 -2.02 14.22
C GLN A 21 -2.63 -1.57 15.27
N SER A 22 -1.58 -2.36 15.53
CA SER A 22 -0.51 -1.97 16.45
C SER A 22 0.39 -0.83 15.93
N ILE A 23 0.34 -0.56 14.62
CA ILE A 23 1.20 0.43 13.96
C ILE A 23 0.55 1.81 13.96
N HIS A 24 1.19 2.75 14.65
CA HIS A 24 0.79 4.15 14.76
C HIS A 24 1.31 4.99 13.57
N LYS A 25 0.85 4.66 12.36
CA LYS A 25 1.16 5.41 11.12
C LYS A 25 -0.11 5.64 10.32
N HIS A 26 -0.07 6.61 9.40
CA HIS A 26 -1.13 6.78 8.40
C HIS A 26 -1.31 5.50 7.57
N THR A 27 -2.54 5.27 7.11
CA THR A 27 -2.98 4.02 6.47
C THR A 27 -2.07 3.55 5.33
N TYR A 28 -1.56 4.48 4.51
CA TYR A 28 -0.71 4.19 3.35
C TYR A 28 0.78 3.95 3.69
N LEU A 29 1.15 3.86 4.97
CA LEU A 29 2.54 3.65 5.42
C LEU A 29 2.66 2.53 6.47
N LYS A 30 1.62 1.71 6.63
CA LYS A 30 1.58 0.70 7.69
C LYS A 30 2.46 -0.50 7.34
N GLY A 31 2.40 -0.98 6.11
CA GLY A 31 3.23 -2.06 5.61
C GLY A 31 4.59 -1.61 5.08
N PRO A 32 5.60 -2.49 5.08
CA PRO A 32 6.88 -2.21 4.42
C PRO A 32 6.73 -2.06 2.90
N LEU A 33 5.83 -2.84 2.29
CA LEU A 33 5.51 -2.72 0.86
C LEU A 33 4.81 -1.39 0.55
N ASP A 34 3.99 -0.88 1.47
CA ASP A 34 3.26 0.37 1.30
C ASP A 34 4.21 1.57 1.13
N LYS A 35 5.39 1.53 1.77
CA LYS A 35 6.42 2.55 1.57
C LYS A 35 6.95 2.57 0.14
N VAL A 36 7.14 1.40 -0.47
CA VAL A 36 7.60 1.30 -1.85
C VAL A 36 6.51 1.79 -2.81
N THR A 37 5.28 1.31 -2.63
CA THR A 37 4.16 1.60 -3.52
C THR A 37 3.60 3.01 -3.38
N SER A 38 3.61 3.59 -2.18
CA SER A 38 2.98 4.88 -1.89
C SER A 38 3.96 6.05 -1.86
N VAL A 39 5.27 5.79 -1.75
CA VAL A 39 6.30 6.85 -1.67
C VAL A 39 7.30 6.72 -2.81
N ALA A 40 8.02 5.59 -2.89
CA ALA A 40 9.12 5.45 -3.84
C ALA A 40 8.65 5.50 -5.30
N ILE A 41 7.65 4.68 -5.66
CA ILE A 41 7.13 4.64 -7.04
C ILE A 41 6.50 5.99 -7.44
N PRO A 42 5.61 6.61 -6.64
CA PRO A 42 5.02 7.90 -7.01
C PRO A 42 6.05 9.02 -7.14
N ILE A 43 7.05 9.08 -6.27
CA ILE A 43 8.11 10.10 -6.36
C ILE A 43 8.95 9.89 -7.61
N ALA A 44 9.40 8.65 -7.88
CA ALA A 44 10.19 8.34 -9.06
C ALA A 44 9.39 8.60 -10.36
N PHE A 45 8.11 8.24 -10.37
CA PHE A 45 7.25 8.49 -11.51
C PHE A 45 7.03 9.99 -11.74
N ARG A 46 6.79 10.74 -10.66
CA ARG A 46 6.61 12.20 -10.73
C ARG A 46 7.88 12.90 -11.20
N SER A 47 9.04 12.54 -10.65
CA SER A 47 10.31 13.16 -11.04
C SER A 47 10.65 12.87 -12.49
N TYR A 48 10.44 11.62 -12.94
CA TYR A 48 10.61 11.24 -14.35
C TYR A 48 9.74 12.09 -15.27
N LEU A 49 8.45 12.21 -14.95
CA LEU A 49 7.54 13.04 -15.74
C LEU A 49 7.99 14.49 -15.77
N THR A 50 8.34 15.09 -14.62
CA THR A 50 8.76 16.49 -14.55
C THR A 50 9.98 16.78 -15.42
N VAL A 51 11.00 15.92 -15.42
CA VAL A 51 12.15 16.06 -16.31
C VAL A 51 11.73 15.97 -17.78
N SER A 52 10.84 15.03 -18.11
CA SER A 52 10.37 14.83 -19.49
C SER A 52 9.50 15.96 -20.04
N TYR A 53 8.81 16.71 -19.17
CA TYR A 53 8.07 17.91 -19.55
C TYR A 53 9.03 19.08 -19.75
N TRP A 54 9.95 19.29 -18.80
CA TRP A 54 10.92 20.39 -18.91
C TRP A 54 11.84 20.26 -20.13
N ALA A 55 12.24 19.04 -20.50
CA ALA A 55 13.03 18.78 -21.69
C ALA A 55 12.28 18.96 -23.03
N ARG A 56 10.94 19.05 -23.00
CA ARG A 56 10.12 19.31 -24.21
C ARG A 56 9.85 20.79 -24.46
N ASP A 57 9.99 21.63 -23.44
CA ASP A 57 9.78 23.08 -23.51
C ASP A 57 11.09 23.87 -23.77
N LEU A 58 12.17 23.17 -24.16
CA LEU A 58 13.47 23.70 -24.61
C LEU A 58 13.63 23.52 -26.13
#